data_AF-A0A2J6J442-F1
#
_entry.id   AF-A0A2J6J442-F1
#
_cell.length_a   1.000
_cell.length_b   1.000
_cell.length_c   1.000
_cell.angle_alpha   90.00
_cell.angle_beta   90.00
_cell.angle_gamma   90.00
#
_symmetry.space_group_name_H-M   'P 1'
#
loop_
_entity.id
_entity.type
_entity.pdbx_description
1 polymer ?
#
loop_
_entity_poly.entity_id
_entity_poly.type
_entity_poly.pdbx_seq_one_letter_code
_entity_poly.pdbx_strand_id
1 'polypeptide(L)'
;MIVGFNHNITYRGVCFHVQTEDSGIKTPHLITLLYHGGIIISSQKTSYADILNVENLDAVVEDLAKEQHKEMLRRLKKGEFDQRIVDMGIVGADQQAEKEDSGEDPDHPASGAKPSAGGGSTPVPSAPSHPEPTVLDALIFAYLSVDDDAN
;
A
#
# COMPACT_ATOMS: atom_id res chain seq x y z
N MET A 1 13.85 -1.99 -15.64
CA MET A 1 12.53 -1.76 -15.02
C MET A 1 12.54 -2.47 -13.70
N ILE A 2 12.22 -1.76 -12.63
CA ILE A 2 12.33 -2.25 -11.25
C ILE A 2 11.05 -2.94 -10.78
N VAL A 3 11.15 -3.72 -9.70
CA VAL A 3 9.97 -4.23 -8.98
C VAL A 3 9.29 -3.05 -8.28
N GLY A 4 7.97 -2.95 -8.40
CA GLY A 4 7.20 -1.87 -7.76
C GLY A 4 7.17 -2.00 -6.23
N PHE A 5 7.05 -0.87 -5.55
CA PHE A 5 6.88 -0.82 -4.09
C PHE A 5 5.40 -0.71 -3.74
N ASN A 6 4.92 -1.56 -2.84
CA ASN A 6 3.52 -1.63 -2.45
C ASN A 6 3.40 -1.72 -0.93
N HIS A 7 2.63 -0.81 -0.32
CA HIS A 7 2.33 -0.85 1.10
C HIS A 7 0.88 -0.47 1.37
N ASN A 8 0.21 -1.30 2.19
CA ASN A 8 -0.99 -0.91 2.92
C ASN A 8 -0.57 -0.23 4.22
N ILE A 9 -1.18 0.92 4.53
CA ILE A 9 -0.89 1.69 5.74
C ILE A 9 -2.17 2.23 6.39
N THR A 10 -2.34 1.97 7.68
CA THR A 10 -3.43 2.54 8.46
C THR A 10 -3.08 3.94 8.95
N TYR A 11 -3.86 4.94 8.56
CA TYR A 11 -3.75 6.31 9.04
C TYR A 11 -5.12 6.81 9.49
N ARG A 12 -5.21 7.29 10.75
CA ARG A 12 -6.48 7.74 11.37
C ARG A 12 -7.64 6.73 11.29
N GLY A 13 -7.32 5.44 11.44
CA GLY A 13 -8.30 4.36 11.39
C GLY A 13 -8.79 4.00 9.99
N VAL A 14 -8.14 4.53 8.94
CA VAL A 14 -8.46 4.20 7.54
C VAL A 14 -7.23 3.57 6.89
N CYS A 15 -7.43 2.45 6.19
CA CYS A 15 -6.36 1.79 5.42
C CYS A 15 -6.18 2.50 4.08
N PHE A 16 -4.96 2.94 3.79
CA PHE A 16 -4.56 3.51 2.52
C PHE A 16 -3.57 2.59 1.83
N HIS A 17 -3.53 2.66 0.52
CA HIS A 17 -2.58 1.94 -0.30
C HIS A 17 -1.62 2.93 -0.96
N VAL A 18 -0.32 2.64 -0.86
CA VAL A 18 0.73 3.36 -1.56
C VAL A 18 1.40 2.40 -2.51
N GLN A 19 1.42 2.75 -3.79
CA GLN A 19 2.08 1.98 -4.85
C GLN A 19 3.08 2.85 -5.58
N THR A 20 4.24 2.34 -5.95
CA THR A 20 5.25 3.05 -6.76
C THR A 20 5.79 2.15 -7.85
N GLU A 21 5.74 2.63 -9.09
CA GLU A 21 6.14 1.86 -10.28
C GLU A 21 7.04 2.66 -11.22
N ASP A 22 7.87 1.92 -11.96
CA ASP A 22 8.70 2.44 -13.03
C ASP A 22 8.04 2.20 -14.40
N SER A 23 7.86 3.26 -15.18
CA SER A 23 7.34 3.19 -16.56
C SER A 23 8.38 2.74 -17.60
N GLY A 24 9.63 2.53 -17.18
CA GLY A 24 10.74 2.03 -17.97
C GLY A 24 11.40 3.08 -18.87
N ILE A 25 12.51 2.69 -19.50
CA ILE A 25 13.43 3.61 -20.22
C ILE A 25 12.77 4.37 -21.38
N LYS A 26 11.73 3.80 -22.01
CA LYS A 26 10.99 4.48 -23.09
C LYS A 26 10.20 5.68 -22.59
N THR A 27 9.75 5.62 -21.34
CA THR A 27 8.94 6.64 -20.67
C THR A 27 9.52 6.81 -19.26
N PRO A 28 10.70 7.43 -19.09
CA PRO A 28 11.52 7.33 -17.88
C PRO A 28 10.91 8.09 -16.70
N HIS A 29 9.88 7.50 -16.10
CA HIS A 29 9.09 8.08 -15.03
C HIS A 29 8.83 7.08 -13.92
N LEU A 30 8.99 7.54 -12.69
CA LEU A 30 8.49 6.89 -11.49
C LEU A 30 7.13 7.49 -11.13
N ILE A 31 6.15 6.63 -10.91
CA ILE A 31 4.78 7.03 -10.57
C ILE A 31 4.45 6.44 -9.22
N THR A 32 4.14 7.30 -8.24
CA THR A 32 3.62 6.89 -6.94
C THR A 32 2.15 7.29 -6.81
N LEU A 33 1.31 6.36 -6.38
CA LEU A 33 -0.11 6.57 -6.16
C LEU A 33 -0.43 6.32 -4.69
N LEU A 34 -1.16 7.25 -4.08
CA LEU A 34 -1.83 7.09 -2.80
C LEU A 34 -3.33 6.96 -3.07
N TYR A 35 -3.94 5.86 -2.65
CA TYR A 35 -5.37 5.62 -2.87
C TYR A 35 -6.04 4.90 -1.70
N HIS A 36 -7.37 4.99 -1.67
CA HIS A 36 -8.23 4.28 -0.73
C HIS A 36 -9.43 3.71 -1.50
N GLY A 37 -9.69 2.41 -1.39
CA GLY A 37 -10.87 1.78 -2.02
C GLY A 37 -11.00 2.03 -3.53
N GLY A 38 -9.88 2.18 -4.25
CA GLY A 38 -9.85 2.51 -5.68
C GLY A 38 -9.92 4.00 -6.02
N ILE A 39 -10.02 4.90 -5.04
CA ILE A 39 -10.03 6.35 -5.24
C ILE A 39 -8.61 6.90 -5.04
N ILE A 40 -8.06 7.56 -6.07
CA ILE A 40 -6.76 8.21 -5.99
C ILE A 40 -6.88 9.51 -5.19
N ILE A 41 -6.14 9.59 -4.07
CA ILE A 41 -6.06 10.76 -3.20
C ILE A 41 -4.93 11.67 -3.65
N SER A 42 -3.80 11.09 -4.04
CA SER A 42 -2.64 11.82 -4.56
C SER A 42 -1.84 10.96 -5.53
N SER A 43 -1.18 11.63 -6.47
CA SER A 43 -0.17 11.03 -7.33
C SER A 43 1.09 11.89 -7.35
N GLN A 44 2.23 11.24 -7.47
CA GLN A 44 3.53 11.86 -7.67
C GLN A 44 4.16 11.23 -8.90
N LYS A 45 4.70 12.07 -9.78
CA LYS A 45 5.38 11.64 -10.99
C LYS A 45 6.72 12.33 -11.07
N THR A 46 7.79 11.54 -11.16
CA THR A 46 9.17 12.04 -11.23
C THR A 46 9.82 11.49 -12.48
N SER A 47 10.37 12.37 -13.30
CA SER A 47 11.18 11.98 -14.46
C SER A 47 12.59 11.63 -14.01
N TYR A 48 13.16 10.57 -14.57
CA TYR A 48 14.59 10.24 -14.43
C TYR A 48 15.32 10.28 -15.78
N ALA A 49 14.76 10.99 -16.77
CA ALA A 49 15.35 11.13 -18.11
C ALA A 49 16.81 11.64 -18.09
N ASP A 50 17.14 12.49 -17.11
CA ASP A 50 18.47 13.11 -17.00
C ASP A 50 19.57 12.14 -16.55
N ILE A 51 19.19 10.99 -15.99
CA ILE A 51 20.13 9.99 -15.46
C ILE A 51 20.21 8.72 -16.32
N LEU A 52 19.59 8.68 -17.50
CA LEU A 52 19.56 7.48 -18.35
C LEU A 52 20.92 6.91 -18.75
N ASN A 53 21.98 7.73 -18.72
CA ASN A 53 23.33 7.34 -19.12
C ASN A 53 24.25 6.98 -17.94
N VAL A 54 23.74 6.94 -16.71
CA VAL A 54 24.55 6.56 -15.55
C VAL A 54 24.84 5.06 -15.56
N GLU A 55 26.01 4.70 -15.06
CA GLU A 55 26.29 3.30 -14.74
C GLU A 55 25.35 2.84 -13.62
N ASN A 56 24.93 1.58 -13.67
CA ASN A 56 23.99 0.99 -12.71
C ASN A 56 22.63 1.71 -12.63
N LEU A 57 22.10 2.16 -13.78
CA LEU A 57 20.80 2.83 -13.87
C LEU A 57 19.70 2.14 -13.06
N ASP A 58 19.57 0.82 -13.15
CA ASP A 58 18.50 0.08 -12.43
C ASP A 58 18.62 0.26 -10.90
N ALA A 59 19.83 0.25 -10.34
CA ALA A 59 20.03 0.47 -8.90
C ALA A 59 19.70 1.91 -8.50
N VAL A 60 20.09 2.89 -9.31
CA VAL A 60 19.78 4.30 -9.07
C VAL A 60 18.27 4.55 -9.14
N VAL A 61 17.59 3.95 -10.11
CA VAL A 61 16.13 4.04 -10.27
C VAL A 61 15.42 3.34 -9.11
N GLU A 62 15.95 2.20 -8.63
CA GLU A 62 15.41 1.51 -7.45
C GLU A 62 15.50 2.39 -6.20
N ASP A 63 16.66 3.00 -5.93
CA ASP A 63 16.85 3.89 -4.79
C ASP A 63 15.94 5.12 -4.87
N LEU A 64 15.82 5.73 -6.06
CA LEU A 64 14.93 6.85 -6.29
C LEU A 64 13.46 6.47 -6.08
N ALA A 65 13.03 5.30 -6.54
CA ALA A 65 11.69 4.79 -6.32
C ALA A 65 11.41 4.51 -4.85
N LYS A 66 12.40 3.98 -4.12
CA LYS A 66 12.32 3.75 -2.68
C LYS A 66 12.14 5.07 -1.93
N GLU A 67 12.93 6.09 -2.27
CA GLU A 67 12.84 7.40 -1.61
C GLU A 67 11.50 8.08 -1.91
N GLN A 68 11.05 8.07 -3.17
CA GLN A 68 9.75 8.61 -3.56
C GLN A 68 8.59 7.91 -2.82
N HIS A 69 8.68 6.59 -2.67
CA HIS A 69 7.71 5.81 -1.91
C HIS A 69 7.68 6.19 -0.42
N LYS A 70 8.86 6.27 0.22
CA LYS A 70 8.98 6.72 1.61
C LYS A 70 8.45 8.14 1.79
N GLU A 71 8.76 9.04 0.86
CA GLU A 71 8.28 10.42 0.88
C GLU A 71 6.75 10.45 0.92
N MET A 72 6.07 9.70 0.03
CA MET A 72 4.60 9.63 0.03
C MET A 72 4.03 9.15 1.37
N LEU A 73 4.63 8.12 1.98
CA LEU A 73 4.23 7.63 3.30
C LEU A 73 4.43 8.68 4.39
N ARG A 74 5.57 9.41 4.37
CA ARG A 74 5.83 10.50 5.33
C ARG A 74 4.82 11.63 5.17
N ARG A 75 4.48 12.02 3.93
CA ARG A 75 3.49 13.08 3.64
C ARG A 75 2.10 12.69 4.13
N LEU A 76 1.70 11.42 3.96
CA LEU A 76 0.48 10.87 4.54
C LEU A 76 0.51 10.97 6.08
N LYS A 77 1.59 10.51 6.71
CA LYS A 77 1.73 10.53 8.18
C LYS A 77 1.73 11.96 8.75
N LYS A 78 2.27 12.93 8.02
CA LYS A 78 2.25 14.37 8.36
C LYS A 78 0.87 15.01 8.21
N GLY A 79 -0.09 14.30 7.61
CA GLY A 79 -1.44 14.82 7.39
C GLY A 79 -1.58 15.77 6.21
N GLU A 80 -0.63 15.78 5.27
CA GLU A 80 -0.68 16.66 4.09
C GLU A 80 -1.91 16.43 3.21
N PHE A 81 -2.50 15.24 3.29
CA PHE A 81 -3.67 14.85 2.51
C PHE A 81 -4.99 14.93 3.30
N ASP A 82 -4.96 15.35 4.56
CA ASP A 82 -6.12 15.36 5.46
C ASP A 82 -7.32 16.10 4.85
N GLN A 83 -7.09 17.29 4.29
CA GLN A 83 -8.16 18.08 3.68
C GLN A 83 -8.81 17.33 2.51
N ARG A 84 -8.00 16.71 1.63
CA ARG A 84 -8.51 15.92 0.50
C ARG A 84 -9.28 14.69 0.97
N ILE A 85 -8.76 14.01 2.00
CA ILE A 85 -9.40 12.84 2.62
C ILE A 85 -10.80 13.23 3.13
N VAL A 86 -10.92 14.37 3.83
CA VAL A 86 -12.19 14.89 4.32
C VAL A 86 -13.12 15.32 3.17
N ASP A 87 -12.61 16.06 2.19
CA ASP A 87 -13.39 16.53 1.03
C ASP A 87 -13.97 15.37 0.21
N MET A 88 -13.25 14.24 0.14
CA MET A 88 -13.67 13.01 -0.51
C MET A 88 -14.59 12.15 0.36
N GLY A 89 -14.90 12.57 1.60
CA GLY A 89 -15.75 11.82 2.53
C GLY A 89 -15.10 10.54 3.06
N ILE A 90 -13.78 10.41 2.97
CA ILE A 90 -13.02 9.29 3.51
C ILE A 90 -12.82 9.56 5.02
N VAL A 91 -13.87 9.38 5.80
CA VAL A 91 -13.85 9.50 7.27
C VAL A 91 -14.41 8.23 7.90
N GLY A 92 -13.72 7.74 8.93
CA GLY A 92 -13.81 6.38 9.44
C GLY A 92 -15.22 5.86 9.71
N ALA A 93 -15.61 4.85 8.92
CA ALA A 93 -16.36 3.69 9.36
C ALA A 93 -15.75 2.48 8.63
N ASP A 94 -15.29 1.50 9.40
CA ASP A 94 -14.56 0.33 8.95
C ASP A 94 -15.22 -0.47 7.81
N GLN A 95 -14.36 -1.25 7.16
CA GLN A 95 -14.60 -2.46 6.36
C GLN A 95 -14.65 -2.25 4.83
N GLN A 96 -13.49 -2.38 4.21
CA GLN A 96 -13.37 -3.45 3.23
C GLN A 96 -12.04 -4.18 3.39
N ALA A 97 -12.14 -5.35 4.01
CA ALA A 97 -11.12 -6.36 4.09
C ALA A 97 -10.64 -6.78 2.70
N GLU A 98 -9.38 -7.17 2.67
CA GLU A 98 -8.67 -7.89 1.62
C GLU A 98 -9.59 -8.87 0.86
N LYS A 99 -9.82 -8.57 -0.42
CA LYS A 99 -9.99 -9.59 -1.45
C LYS A 99 -8.86 -9.41 -2.46
N GLU A 100 -7.66 -9.81 -2.05
CA GLU A 100 -6.68 -10.29 -3.02
C GLU A 100 -7.11 -11.69 -3.44
N ASP A 101 -8.04 -11.72 -4.39
CA ASP A 101 -8.34 -12.85 -5.24
C ASP A 101 -7.11 -13.09 -6.12
N SER A 102 -6.15 -13.85 -5.59
CA SER A 102 -5.09 -14.44 -6.40
C SER A 102 -5.73 -15.52 -7.27
N GLY A 103 -6.17 -15.11 -8.45
CA GLY A 103 -6.53 -16.02 -9.52
C GLY A 103 -5.27 -16.72 -10.05
N GLU A 104 -5.19 -18.03 -9.82
CA GLU A 104 -4.51 -18.94 -10.74
C GLU A 104 -5.51 -20.00 -11.20
N ASP A 105 -5.51 -20.18 -12.52
CA ASP A 105 -6.51 -20.73 -13.44
C ASP A 105 -6.64 -22.29 -13.43
N PRO A 106 -7.59 -22.89 -14.19
CA PRO A 106 -8.21 -24.19 -13.93
C PRO A 106 -7.54 -25.38 -14.62
N ASP A 107 -7.56 -26.56 -13.99
CA ASP A 107 -7.79 -27.86 -14.65
C ASP A 107 -8.18 -28.96 -13.64
N HIS A 108 -9.24 -29.69 -13.95
CA HIS A 108 -9.93 -30.77 -13.21
C HIS A 108 -9.13 -32.11 -13.17
N PRO A 109 -9.65 -33.27 -12.67
CA PRO A 109 -10.74 -33.58 -11.70
C PRO A 109 -10.35 -34.68 -10.66
N ALA A 110 -11.18 -34.92 -9.63
CA ALA A 110 -11.80 -36.23 -9.32
C ALA A 110 -12.30 -36.37 -7.86
N SER A 111 -13.62 -36.58 -7.75
CA SER A 111 -14.32 -37.59 -6.94
C SER A 111 -13.99 -37.78 -5.45
N GLY A 112 -14.97 -37.48 -4.58
CA GLY A 112 -15.09 -38.21 -3.30
C GLY A 112 -15.86 -37.55 -2.16
N ALA A 113 -17.13 -37.97 -1.99
CA ALA A 113 -17.86 -38.13 -0.72
C ALA A 113 -18.50 -36.92 0.01
N LYS A 114 -19.67 -37.24 0.58
CA LYS A 114 -20.77 -36.43 1.15
C LYS A 114 -20.58 -36.15 2.68
N PRO A 115 -21.51 -35.43 3.37
CA PRO A 115 -21.22 -34.50 4.46
C PRO A 115 -21.62 -35.00 5.86
N SER A 116 -21.16 -34.33 6.93
CA SER A 116 -21.75 -34.37 8.29
C SER A 116 -21.17 -33.20 9.12
N ALA A 117 -21.94 -32.14 9.41
CA ALA A 117 -22.80 -31.95 10.59
C ALA A 117 -22.05 -31.49 11.86
N GLY A 118 -22.49 -30.36 12.41
CA GLY A 118 -22.53 -30.13 13.85
C GLY A 118 -21.83 -28.88 14.38
N GLY A 119 -22.57 -28.12 15.19
CA GLY A 119 -22.01 -27.43 16.35
C GLY A 119 -21.93 -25.92 16.24
N GLY A 120 -23.00 -25.24 16.65
CA GLY A 120 -22.99 -23.80 16.84
C GLY A 120 -22.14 -23.35 18.04
N SER A 121 -21.74 -22.09 18.00
CA SER A 121 -21.73 -21.17 19.15
C SER A 121 -21.45 -19.77 18.62
N THR A 122 -22.44 -18.89 18.71
CA THR A 122 -22.18 -17.45 18.82
C THR A 122 -21.48 -17.19 20.15
N PRO A 123 -20.57 -16.21 20.20
CA PRO A 123 -20.76 -15.19 21.23
C PRO A 123 -20.52 -13.77 20.71
N VAL A 124 -21.49 -12.91 21.06
CA VAL A 124 -21.43 -11.52 21.52
C VAL A 124 -20.51 -10.50 20.78
N PRO A 125 -21.06 -9.35 20.31
CA PRO A 125 -20.26 -8.30 19.69
C PRO A 125 -19.49 -7.53 20.76
N SER A 126 -18.15 -7.66 20.75
CA SER A 126 -17.27 -6.77 21.49
C SER A 126 -17.25 -5.39 20.82
N ALA A 127 -17.36 -4.35 21.65
CA ALA A 127 -17.27 -2.94 21.29
C ALA A 127 -16.05 -2.62 20.39
N PRO A 128 -16.10 -1.54 19.57
CA PRO A 128 -15.04 -1.24 18.62
C PRO A 128 -13.78 -0.84 19.37
N SER A 129 -12.86 -1.80 19.51
CA SER A 129 -11.45 -1.53 19.72
C SER A 129 -10.99 -0.67 18.55
N HIS A 130 -10.52 0.55 18.83
CA HIS A 130 -9.72 1.30 17.86
C HIS A 130 -8.71 0.36 17.22
N PRO A 131 -8.53 0.35 15.89
CA PRO A 131 -7.46 -0.44 15.31
C PRO A 131 -6.15 0.14 15.82
N GLU A 132 -5.50 -0.58 16.74
CA GLU A 132 -4.09 -0.37 17.01
C GLU A 132 -3.35 -0.53 15.66
N PRO A 133 -2.32 0.30 15.40
CA PRO A 133 -1.55 0.16 14.17
C PRO A 133 -1.09 -1.29 14.04
N THR A 134 -1.26 -1.86 12.84
CA THR A 134 -0.82 -3.24 12.60
C THR A 134 0.68 -3.34 12.80
N VAL A 135 1.19 -4.55 13.04
CA VAL A 135 2.64 -4.79 13.10
C VAL A 135 3.35 -4.29 11.83
N LEU A 136 2.68 -4.34 10.67
CA LEU A 136 3.22 -3.83 9.41
C LEU A 136 3.28 -2.30 9.41
N ASP A 137 2.23 -1.63 9.88
CA ASP A 137 2.22 -0.17 10.06
C ASP A 137 3.36 0.29 10.97
N ALA A 138 3.57 -0.42 12.09
CA ALA A 138 4.64 -0.12 13.03
C ALA A 138 6.03 -0.31 12.40
N LEU A 139 6.23 -1.35 11.59
CA LEU A 139 7.47 -1.58 10.84
C LEU A 139 7.70 -0.52 9.76
N ILE A 140 6.64 -0.10 9.04
CA ILE A 140 6.73 1.01 8.08
C ILE A 140 7.10 2.30 8.82
N PHE A 141 6.49 2.58 9.97
CA PHE A 141 6.84 3.76 10.76
C PHE A 141 8.28 3.71 11.30
N ALA A 142 8.75 2.54 11.72
CA ALA A 142 10.14 2.34 12.12
C ALA A 142 11.09 2.56 10.94
N TYR A 143 10.75 2.04 9.75
CA TYR A 143 11.51 2.23 8.52
C TYR A 143 11.63 3.70 8.14
N LEU A 144 10.58 4.50 8.34
CA LEU A 144 10.62 5.94 8.09
C LEU A 144 11.45 6.72 9.12
N SER A 145 11.60 6.22 10.34
CA SER A 145 12.36 6.89 11.41
C SER A 145 13.87 6.63 11.36
N VAL A 146 14.33 5.55 10.74
CA VAL A 146 15.77 5.18 10.69
C VAL A 146 16.61 6.16 9.87
N ASP A 147 16.03 6.88 8.91
CA ASP A 147 16.78 7.83 8.07
C ASP A 147 16.90 9.25 8.66
N ASP A 148 16.22 9.56 9.79
CA ASP A 148 16.19 10.92 10.37
C ASP A 148 17.41 11.21 11.28
N ASP A 149 18.13 10.18 11.73
CA ASP A 149 19.29 10.29 12.64
C ASP A 149 20.61 10.71 11.94
N ALA A 150 20.57 11.06 10.65
CA ALA A 150 21.75 11.40 9.84
C ALA A 150 21.80 12.88 9.39
N ASN A 151 21.39 13.81 10.25
CA ASN A 151 21.65 15.25 10.05
C ASN A 151 22.30 15.93 11.25
#